data_AF-A0A7S1NJC6-F1
#
_entry.id   AF-A0A7S1NJC6-F1
#
_cell.length_a   1.000
_cell.length_b   1.000
_cell.length_c   1.000
_cell.angle_alpha   90.00
_cell.angle_beta   90.00
_cell.angle_gamma   90.00
#
_symmetry.space_group_name_H-M   'P 1'
#
loop_
_entity.id
_entity.type
_entity.pdbx_description
1 polymer ?
#
loop_
_entity_poly.entity_id
_entity_poly.type
_entity_poly.pdbx_seq_one_letter_code
_entity_poly.pdbx_strand_id
1 'polypeptide(L)'
;AIVMFMVWLVFGILGMQLFSGAYRFCTNRLIKDEDECLLAGEQWERWPINFDNIAFAVQSLFMCAMLVGWRDIADRAVATTHQLAALFFVVFILVGNLFLMSTVIGSVLDSFQKQKAQVDGSVWLTETQREYVRTSQLLAKMKPRPQLLVITDKTSKIRVWLFRLCQWQWFDTIIITIIVLNTVFLSLDYWGKPDWLADVLYVANLTFVVIFTLEAIIKIGAIGFRKYWYVGANKFDFFIVVASLVALLPINSGPSVNLFRILRIFRVFRLVNKVKGLKKLFTTLLWSLPAIYNIGSLVVVLMFSFSILGMSLWGKIPQDGVNFHTYANFETFPI
;
A
#
# COMPACT_ATOMS: atom_id res chain seq x y z
N ALA A 1 8.04 -6.83 -27.14
CA ALA A 1 7.30 -8.11 -27.18
C ALA A 1 8.10 -9.22 -27.88
N ILE A 2 8.44 -9.08 -29.17
CA ILE A 2 9.15 -10.14 -29.94
C ILE A 2 10.51 -10.51 -29.32
N VAL A 3 11.33 -9.50 -28.96
CA VAL A 3 12.64 -9.72 -28.34
C VAL A 3 12.55 -10.52 -27.03
N MET A 4 11.54 -10.23 -26.20
CA MET A 4 11.28 -10.94 -24.95
C MET A 4 10.96 -12.42 -25.21
N PHE A 5 10.08 -12.69 -26.18
CA PHE A 5 9.73 -14.06 -26.53
C PHE A 5 10.95 -14.85 -27.05
N MET A 6 11.81 -14.22 -27.85
CA MET A 6 13.04 -14.85 -28.34
C MET A 6 14.01 -15.18 -27.20
N VAL A 7 14.23 -14.27 -26.26
CA VAL A 7 15.08 -14.52 -25.08
C VAL A 7 14.53 -15.68 -24.26
N TRP A 8 13.22 -15.71 -24.03
CA TRP A 8 12.56 -16.78 -23.28
C TRP A 8 12.65 -18.13 -23.98
N LEU A 9 12.59 -18.15 -25.31
CA LEU A 9 12.76 -19.36 -26.09
C LEU A 9 14.20 -19.89 -25.96
N VAL A 10 15.22 -19.04 -26.03
CA VAL A 10 16.62 -19.44 -25.84
C VAL A 10 16.85 -20.03 -24.45
N PHE A 11 16.40 -19.35 -23.39
CA PHE A 11 16.50 -19.86 -22.03
C PHE A 11 15.63 -21.10 -21.80
N GLY A 12 14.49 -21.21 -22.48
CA GLY A 12 13.61 -22.39 -22.44
C GLY A 12 14.29 -23.61 -23.02
N ILE A 13 14.93 -23.48 -24.19
CA ILE A 13 15.72 -24.55 -24.82
C ILE A 13 16.89 -24.95 -23.93
N LEU A 14 17.63 -23.98 -23.40
CA LEU A 14 18.74 -24.24 -22.47
C LEU A 14 18.24 -24.97 -21.20
N GLY A 15 17.12 -24.53 -20.63
CA GLY A 15 16.52 -25.16 -19.46
C GLY A 15 16.06 -26.59 -19.72
N MET A 16 15.51 -26.88 -20.91
CA MET A 16 15.19 -28.26 -21.30
C MET A 16 16.44 -29.14 -21.36
N GLN A 17 17.54 -28.63 -21.93
CA GLN A 17 18.79 -29.40 -22.00
C GLN A 17 19.40 -29.69 -20.62
N LEU A 18 19.22 -28.77 -19.66
CA LEU A 18 19.78 -28.92 -18.31
C LEU A 18 18.87 -29.70 -17.36
N PHE A 19 17.55 -29.61 -17.51
CA PHE A 19 16.60 -30.06 -16.47
C PHE A 19 15.45 -30.95 -16.98
N SER A 20 15.51 -31.43 -18.23
CA SER A 20 14.51 -32.40 -18.72
C SER A 20 14.51 -33.66 -17.85
N GLY A 21 13.34 -34.09 -17.41
CA GLY A 21 13.15 -35.24 -16.51
C GLY A 21 13.45 -34.97 -15.04
N ALA A 22 14.03 -33.81 -14.70
CA ALA A 22 14.50 -33.50 -13.34
C ALA A 22 13.39 -33.09 -12.36
N TYR A 23 12.15 -32.93 -12.83
CA TYR A 23 11.00 -32.44 -12.05
C TYR A 23 9.98 -33.54 -11.72
N ARG A 24 10.47 -34.74 -11.40
CA ARG A 24 9.65 -35.85 -10.93
C ARG A 24 9.82 -36.05 -9.42
N PHE A 25 8.81 -36.59 -8.78
CA PHE A 25 8.81 -36.84 -7.34
C PHE A 25 7.93 -38.05 -7.01
N CYS A 26 8.26 -38.74 -5.92
CA CYS A 26 7.43 -39.80 -5.37
C CYS A 26 6.26 -39.21 -4.57
N THR A 27 5.09 -39.85 -4.60
CA THR A 27 3.93 -39.49 -3.74
C THR A 27 4.34 -39.41 -2.27
N ASN A 28 5.20 -40.33 -1.82
CA ASN A 28 5.88 -40.23 -0.53
C ASN A 28 7.13 -39.34 -0.63
N ARG A 29 7.03 -38.11 -0.08
CA ARG A 29 8.10 -37.10 -0.14
C ARG A 29 9.41 -37.47 0.58
N LEU A 30 9.43 -38.54 1.36
CA LEU A 30 10.63 -39.03 2.03
C LEU A 30 11.55 -39.80 1.08
N ILE A 31 10.99 -40.41 0.02
CA ILE A 31 11.71 -41.21 -0.94
C ILE A 31 12.14 -40.33 -2.12
N LYS A 32 13.44 -40.34 -2.43
CA LYS A 32 14.03 -39.51 -3.50
C LYS A 32 14.30 -40.28 -4.79
N ASP A 33 14.52 -41.59 -4.70
CA ASP A 33 14.88 -42.42 -5.84
C ASP A 33 13.63 -43.07 -6.46
N GLU A 34 13.63 -43.17 -7.79
CA GLU A 34 12.50 -43.71 -8.56
C GLU A 34 12.30 -45.21 -8.25
N ASP A 35 13.38 -46.00 -8.22
CA ASP A 35 13.31 -47.44 -7.97
C ASP A 35 12.77 -47.76 -6.56
N GLU A 36 13.21 -47.01 -5.55
CA GLU A 36 12.70 -47.14 -4.18
C GLU A 36 11.22 -46.76 -4.07
N CYS A 37 10.79 -45.73 -4.82
CA CYS A 37 9.39 -45.31 -4.85
C CYS A 37 8.49 -46.40 -5.42
N LEU A 38 8.90 -47.01 -6.55
CA LEU A 38 8.16 -48.08 -7.20
C LEU A 38 8.12 -49.35 -6.34
N LEU A 39 9.22 -49.67 -5.63
CA LEU A 39 9.26 -50.79 -4.69
C LEU A 39 8.38 -50.58 -3.46
N ALA A 40 8.21 -49.33 -3.02
CA ALA A 40 7.30 -48.97 -1.93
C ALA A 40 5.81 -49.00 -2.34
N GLY A 41 5.51 -49.26 -3.62
CA GLY A 41 4.14 -49.25 -4.16
C GLY A 41 3.57 -47.84 -4.32
N GLU A 42 4.43 -46.81 -4.29
CA GLU A 42 4.09 -45.40 -4.41
C GLU A 42 4.16 -44.95 -5.89
N GLN A 43 3.57 -43.80 -6.22
CA GLN A 43 3.53 -43.30 -7.61
C GLN A 43 4.63 -42.27 -7.86
N TRP A 44 5.32 -42.42 -8.99
CA TRP A 44 6.32 -41.48 -9.47
C TRP A 44 5.68 -40.46 -10.42
N GLU A 45 5.36 -39.28 -9.89
CA GLU A 45 4.60 -38.25 -10.58
C GLU A 45 5.47 -37.11 -11.11
N ARG A 46 4.98 -36.45 -12.16
CA ARG A 46 5.61 -35.25 -12.74
C ARG A 46 5.03 -34.00 -12.10
N TRP A 47 5.90 -33.08 -11.70
CA TRP A 47 5.47 -31.76 -11.26
C TRP A 47 4.86 -30.97 -12.43
N PRO A 48 3.72 -30.28 -12.25
CA PRO A 48 3.02 -29.59 -13.35
C PRO A 48 3.83 -28.44 -13.98
N ILE A 49 4.79 -27.87 -13.24
CA ILE A 49 5.71 -26.82 -13.71
C ILE A 49 7.10 -27.43 -13.90
N ASN A 50 7.51 -27.69 -15.13
CA ASN A 50 8.73 -28.43 -15.44
C ASN A 50 9.41 -27.95 -16.73
N PHE A 51 10.54 -28.56 -17.07
CA PHE A 51 11.33 -28.29 -18.28
C PHE A 51 11.34 -29.48 -19.26
N ASP A 52 10.29 -30.30 -19.28
CA ASP A 52 10.24 -31.49 -20.14
C ASP A 52 9.90 -31.15 -21.59
N ASN A 53 9.17 -30.06 -21.81
CA ASN A 53 8.88 -29.53 -23.15
C ASN A 53 8.99 -28.00 -23.16
N ILE A 54 9.02 -27.43 -24.36
CA ILE A 54 9.24 -25.98 -24.50
C ILE A 54 8.08 -25.16 -23.91
N ALA A 55 6.85 -25.68 -23.95
CA ALA A 55 5.67 -24.98 -23.43
C ALA A 55 5.73 -24.85 -21.89
N PHE A 56 5.98 -25.96 -21.19
CA PHE A 56 6.15 -25.98 -19.73
C PHE A 56 7.42 -25.25 -19.31
N ALA A 57 8.51 -25.33 -20.09
CA ALA A 57 9.72 -24.56 -19.83
C ALA A 57 9.45 -23.04 -19.90
N VAL A 58 8.75 -22.58 -20.94
CA VAL A 58 8.36 -21.17 -21.08
C VAL A 58 7.38 -20.76 -19.96
N GLN A 59 6.45 -21.62 -19.55
CA GLN A 59 5.58 -21.36 -18.41
C GLN A 59 6.37 -21.26 -17.09
N SER A 60 7.33 -22.15 -16.87
CA SER A 60 8.22 -22.14 -15.70
C SER A 60 9.06 -20.86 -15.66
N LEU A 61 9.62 -20.46 -16.80
CA LEU A 61 10.36 -19.22 -16.95
C LEU A 61 9.48 -17.98 -16.79
N PHE A 62 8.22 -18.02 -17.23
CA PHE A 62 7.25 -16.95 -16.95
C PHE A 62 7.04 -16.76 -15.45
N MET A 63 6.85 -17.85 -14.70
CA MET A 63 6.73 -17.81 -13.24
C MET A 63 7.99 -17.27 -12.57
N CYS A 64 9.17 -17.69 -13.05
CA CYS A 64 10.46 -17.16 -12.60
C CYS A 64 10.62 -15.66 -12.86
N ALA A 65 10.24 -15.18 -14.05
CA ALA A 65 10.27 -13.77 -14.41
C ALA A 65 9.28 -12.93 -13.58
N MET A 66 8.12 -13.48 -13.24
CA MET A 66 7.15 -12.81 -12.37
C MET A 66 7.54 -12.86 -10.88
N LEU A 67 8.63 -13.56 -10.53
CA LEU A 67 9.05 -13.82 -9.15
C LEU A 67 7.96 -14.52 -8.30
N VAL A 68 7.09 -15.31 -8.93
CA VAL A 68 6.03 -16.07 -8.26
C VAL A 68 6.35 -17.56 -8.38
N GLY A 69 6.50 -18.26 -7.24
CA GLY A 69 6.79 -19.71 -7.24
C GLY A 69 8.19 -20.11 -7.77
N TRP A 70 9.04 -19.13 -8.09
CA TRP A 70 10.36 -19.36 -8.69
C TRP A 70 11.33 -20.15 -7.80
N ARG A 71 11.21 -19.98 -6.47
CA ARG A 71 12.04 -20.70 -5.49
C ARG A 71 11.78 -22.20 -5.56
N ASP A 72 10.52 -22.60 -5.59
CA ASP A 72 10.14 -24.02 -5.66
C ASP A 72 10.65 -24.68 -6.96
N ILE A 73 10.69 -23.92 -8.06
CA ILE A 73 11.23 -24.38 -9.35
C ILE A 73 12.75 -24.54 -9.24
N ALA A 74 13.45 -23.51 -8.75
CA ALA A 74 14.90 -23.51 -8.64
C ALA A 74 15.44 -24.55 -7.66
N ASP A 75 14.83 -24.67 -6.48
CA ASP A 75 15.24 -25.60 -5.42
C ASP A 75 15.11 -27.06 -5.89
N ARG A 76 14.06 -27.38 -6.66
CA ARG A 76 13.88 -28.71 -7.25
C ARG A 76 14.95 -29.04 -8.28
N ALA A 77 15.24 -28.12 -9.19
CA ALA A 77 16.32 -28.31 -10.16
C ALA A 77 17.69 -28.49 -9.47
N VAL A 78 17.98 -27.71 -8.43
CA VAL A 78 19.21 -27.81 -7.64
C VAL A 78 19.30 -29.14 -6.91
N ALA A 79 18.19 -29.60 -6.33
CA ALA A 79 18.15 -30.84 -5.56
C ALA A 79 18.39 -32.08 -6.42
N THR A 80 17.98 -32.08 -7.70
CA THR A 80 18.09 -33.23 -8.60
C THR A 80 19.29 -33.22 -9.52
N THR A 81 19.87 -32.05 -9.82
CA THR A 81 21.02 -31.93 -10.74
C THR A 81 22.32 -31.59 -10.01
N HIS A 82 22.56 -30.30 -9.73
CA HIS A 82 23.75 -29.81 -9.06
C HIS A 82 23.49 -28.43 -8.47
N GLN A 83 24.26 -28.04 -7.44
CA GLN A 83 24.14 -26.72 -6.79
C GLN A 83 24.33 -25.54 -7.76
N LEU A 84 25.13 -25.72 -8.81
CA LEU A 84 25.35 -24.70 -9.85
C LEU A 84 24.12 -24.46 -10.74
N ALA A 85 23.10 -25.32 -10.72
CA ALA A 85 21.84 -25.08 -11.40
C ALA A 85 21.15 -23.78 -10.93
N ALA A 86 21.40 -23.36 -9.68
CA ALA A 86 20.91 -22.09 -9.16
C ALA A 86 21.37 -20.89 -10.02
N LEU A 87 22.58 -20.96 -10.61
CA LEU A 87 23.12 -19.90 -11.45
C LEU A 87 22.28 -19.68 -12.71
N PHE A 88 21.69 -20.73 -13.29
CA PHE A 88 20.78 -20.59 -14.42
C PHE A 88 19.60 -19.68 -14.07
N PHE A 89 18.95 -19.93 -12.92
CA PHE A 89 17.80 -19.15 -12.47
C PHE A 89 18.22 -17.74 -12.04
N VAL A 90 19.34 -17.57 -11.34
CA VAL A 90 19.85 -16.24 -10.96
C VAL A 90 20.16 -15.40 -12.18
N VAL A 91 20.85 -15.95 -13.18
CA VAL A 91 21.16 -15.25 -14.43
C VAL A 91 19.87 -14.94 -15.20
N PHE A 92 18.96 -15.90 -15.33
CA PHE A 92 17.68 -15.68 -16.00
C PHE A 92 16.84 -14.61 -15.30
N ILE A 93 16.77 -14.61 -13.97
CA ILE A 93 16.02 -13.62 -13.20
C ILE A 93 16.66 -12.24 -13.30
N LEU A 94 18.00 -12.16 -13.22
CA LEU A 94 18.70 -10.88 -13.34
C LEU A 94 18.53 -10.29 -14.74
N VAL A 95 18.79 -11.07 -15.79
CA VAL A 95 18.61 -10.64 -17.17
C VAL A 95 17.13 -10.39 -17.45
N GLY A 96 16.27 -11.35 -17.14
CA GLY A 96 14.83 -11.28 -17.31
C GLY A 96 14.24 -10.05 -16.63
N ASN A 97 14.39 -9.87 -15.32
CA ASN A 97 13.68 -8.80 -14.63
C ASN A 97 14.25 -7.41 -14.94
N LEU A 98 15.56 -7.29 -15.19
CA LEU A 98 16.14 -6.02 -15.65
C LEU A 98 15.63 -5.66 -17.05
N PHE A 99 15.62 -6.59 -18.01
CA PHE A 99 15.21 -6.28 -19.38
C PHE A 99 13.69 -6.21 -19.56
N LEU A 100 12.93 -7.12 -18.95
CA LEU A 100 11.48 -7.23 -19.11
C LEU A 100 10.77 -6.02 -18.51
N MET A 101 11.00 -5.76 -17.22
CA MET A 101 10.33 -4.65 -16.54
C MET A 101 10.75 -3.33 -17.16
N SER A 102 12.04 -3.13 -17.45
CA SER A 102 12.51 -1.87 -18.02
C SER A 102 11.99 -1.62 -19.45
N THR A 103 11.89 -2.66 -20.29
CA THR A 103 11.39 -2.50 -21.67
C THR A 103 9.89 -2.29 -21.70
N VAL A 104 9.12 -3.06 -20.92
CA VAL A 104 7.67 -2.90 -20.86
C VAL A 104 7.33 -1.53 -20.28
N ILE A 105 7.89 -1.17 -19.13
CA ILE A 105 7.68 0.14 -18.51
C ILE A 105 8.12 1.26 -19.46
N GLY A 106 9.27 1.14 -20.12
CA GLY A 106 9.74 2.12 -21.10
C GLY A 106 8.76 2.34 -22.25
N SER A 107 8.35 1.27 -22.94
CA SER A 107 7.42 1.37 -24.08
C SER A 107 6.03 1.91 -23.68
N VAL A 108 5.56 1.51 -22.50
CA VAL A 108 4.29 1.96 -21.94
C VAL A 108 4.40 3.45 -21.58
N LEU A 109 5.46 3.87 -20.89
CA LEU A 109 5.72 5.27 -20.57
C LEU A 109 5.84 6.14 -21.82
N ASP A 110 6.55 5.69 -22.86
CA ASP A 110 6.64 6.41 -24.13
C ASP A 110 5.27 6.59 -24.78
N SER A 111 4.44 5.54 -24.74
CA SER A 111 3.07 5.60 -25.25
C SER A 111 2.20 6.57 -24.43
N PHE A 112 2.34 6.54 -23.10
CA PHE A 112 1.66 7.47 -22.19
C PHE A 112 2.11 8.91 -22.41
N GLN A 113 3.41 9.16 -22.63
CA GLN A 113 3.94 10.49 -22.90
C GLN A 113 3.43 11.04 -24.24
N LYS A 114 3.38 10.21 -25.28
CA LYS A 114 2.78 10.57 -26.58
C LYS A 114 1.31 10.96 -26.44
N GLN A 115 0.52 10.17 -25.70
CA GLN A 115 -0.89 10.48 -25.45
C GLN A 115 -1.06 11.74 -24.59
N LYS A 116 -0.18 11.93 -23.59
CA LYS A 116 -0.19 13.14 -22.75
C LYS A 116 0.05 14.41 -23.57
N ALA A 117 0.94 14.36 -24.56
CA ALA A 117 1.22 15.49 -25.44
C ALA A 117 0.02 15.86 -26.33
N GLN A 118 -0.80 14.87 -26.72
CA GLN A 118 -1.97 15.08 -27.56
C GLN A 118 -3.24 15.47 -26.78
N VAL A 119 -3.40 15.03 -25.52
CA VAL A 119 -4.67 15.12 -24.75
C VAL A 119 -4.51 15.92 -23.43
N ASP A 120 -3.52 16.80 -23.33
CA ASP A 120 -3.27 17.70 -22.17
C ASP A 120 -3.26 16.97 -20.80
N GLY A 121 -2.73 15.74 -20.78
CA GLY A 121 -2.60 14.93 -19.54
C GLY A 121 -3.91 14.49 -18.89
N SER A 122 -5.03 14.60 -19.61
CA SER A 122 -6.39 14.40 -19.10
C SER A 122 -7.03 13.08 -19.54
N VAL A 123 -6.27 12.17 -20.16
CA VAL A 123 -6.77 10.97 -20.86
C VAL A 123 -7.73 10.12 -20.03
N TRP A 124 -7.50 10.04 -18.71
CA TRP A 124 -8.22 9.14 -17.80
C TRP A 124 -9.34 9.83 -17.01
N LEU A 125 -9.69 11.07 -17.36
CA LEU A 125 -10.68 11.87 -16.65
C LEU A 125 -11.90 12.08 -17.54
N THR A 126 -13.10 11.98 -16.96
CA THR A 126 -14.31 12.49 -17.62
C THR A 126 -14.28 14.01 -17.68
N GLU A 127 -15.08 14.63 -18.54
CA GLU A 127 -15.10 16.10 -18.71
C GLU A 127 -15.38 16.82 -17.38
N THR A 128 -16.31 16.30 -16.57
CA THR A 128 -16.64 16.86 -15.25
C THR A 128 -15.49 16.71 -14.25
N GLN A 129 -14.79 15.57 -14.25
CA GLN A 129 -13.63 15.35 -13.39
C GLN A 129 -12.44 16.22 -13.82
N ARG A 130 -12.27 16.43 -15.13
CA ARG A 130 -11.25 17.32 -15.69
C ARG A 130 -11.47 18.75 -15.22
N GLU A 131 -12.70 19.25 -15.31
CA GLU A 131 -13.07 20.58 -14.82
C GLU A 131 -12.83 20.71 -13.32
N TYR A 132 -13.22 19.70 -12.53
CA TYR A 132 -12.98 19.67 -11.08
C TYR A 132 -11.49 19.73 -10.72
N VAL A 133 -10.66 18.90 -11.34
CA VAL A 133 -9.22 18.86 -11.09
C VAL A 133 -8.56 20.17 -11.54
N ARG A 134 -8.92 20.70 -12.72
CA ARG A 134 -8.40 21.97 -13.23
C ARG A 134 -8.75 23.12 -12.30
N THR A 135 -10.01 23.22 -11.87
CA THR A 135 -10.48 24.24 -10.93
C THR A 135 -9.76 24.11 -9.60
N SER A 136 -9.61 22.91 -9.07
CA SER A 136 -8.89 22.65 -7.81
C SER A 136 -7.40 23.05 -7.89
N GLN A 137 -6.73 22.77 -9.01
CA GLN A 137 -5.35 23.18 -9.23
C GLN A 137 -5.21 24.70 -9.39
N LEU A 138 -6.15 25.35 -10.09
CA LEU A 138 -6.19 26.80 -10.22
C LEU A 138 -6.39 27.46 -8.85
N LEU A 139 -7.36 26.98 -8.06
CA LEU A 139 -7.61 27.45 -6.69
C LEU A 139 -6.39 27.26 -5.78
N ALA A 140 -5.63 26.17 -5.95
CA ALA A 140 -4.41 25.93 -5.19
C ALA A 140 -3.24 26.85 -5.60
N LYS A 141 -3.18 27.25 -6.87
CA LYS A 141 -2.18 28.21 -7.39
C LYS A 141 -2.55 29.65 -7.09
N MET A 142 -3.85 29.96 -6.95
CA MET A 142 -4.30 31.27 -6.53
C MET A 142 -3.74 31.58 -5.14
N LYS A 143 -2.89 32.60 -5.06
CA LYS A 143 -2.49 33.15 -3.76
C LYS A 143 -3.74 33.81 -3.18
N PRO A 144 -4.29 33.33 -2.05
CA PRO A 144 -5.36 34.05 -1.39
C PRO A 144 -4.83 35.46 -1.12
N ARG A 145 -5.59 36.49 -1.50
CA ARG A 145 -5.33 37.83 -0.98
C ARG A 145 -5.22 37.66 0.52
N PRO A 146 -4.16 38.13 1.19
CA PRO A 146 -4.16 38.14 2.63
C PRO A 146 -5.39 38.96 2.99
N GLN A 147 -6.45 38.29 3.44
CA GLN A 147 -7.41 38.95 4.28
C GLN A 147 -6.57 39.31 5.48
N LEU A 148 -5.98 40.50 5.44
CA LEU A 148 -5.53 41.21 6.61
C LEU A 148 -6.63 40.91 7.61
N LEU A 149 -6.29 40.16 8.65
CA LEU A 149 -7.12 40.10 9.82
C LEU A 149 -7.15 41.55 10.27
N VAL A 150 -8.09 42.32 9.74
CA VAL A 150 -8.49 43.59 10.29
C VAL A 150 -9.02 43.15 11.63
N ILE A 151 -8.13 43.20 12.61
CA ILE A 151 -8.49 43.22 14.01
C ILE A 151 -9.36 44.46 14.07
N THR A 152 -10.67 44.26 13.95
CA THR A 152 -11.60 45.35 14.18
C THR A 152 -11.31 45.81 15.60
N ASP A 153 -11.08 47.11 15.72
CA ASP A 153 -10.51 47.80 16.89
C ASP A 153 -11.30 47.57 18.20
N LYS A 154 -12.48 46.94 18.10
CA LYS A 154 -13.37 46.55 19.20
C LYS A 154 -13.12 45.13 19.77
N THR A 155 -11.94 44.54 19.59
CA THR A 155 -11.66 43.19 20.10
C THR A 155 -10.97 43.20 21.48
N SER A 156 -11.33 42.24 22.34
CA SER A 156 -10.81 42.14 23.72
C SER A 156 -9.28 41.98 23.78
N LYS A 157 -8.65 42.55 24.82
CA LYS A 157 -7.18 42.47 25.05
C LYS A 157 -6.66 41.02 25.02
N ILE A 158 -7.47 40.08 25.50
CA ILE A 158 -7.18 38.63 25.53
C ILE A 158 -7.06 38.07 24.11
N ARG A 159 -7.97 38.45 23.19
CA ARG A 159 -7.94 37.98 21.81
C ARG A 159 -6.70 38.45 21.06
N VAL A 160 -6.28 39.70 21.28
CA VAL A 160 -5.05 40.25 20.69
C VAL A 160 -3.81 39.53 21.24
N TRP A 161 -3.80 39.18 22.52
CA TRP A 161 -2.73 38.38 23.11
C TRP A 161 -2.66 36.96 22.53
N LEU A 162 -3.80 36.24 22.46
CA LEU A 162 -3.87 34.91 21.83
C LEU A 162 -3.44 34.95 20.36
N PHE A 163 -3.82 36.01 19.64
CA PHE A 163 -3.40 36.21 18.26
C PHE A 163 -1.89 36.40 18.13
N ARG A 164 -1.27 37.21 19.00
CA ARG A 164 0.19 37.37 19.06
C ARG A 164 0.89 36.05 19.37
N LEU A 165 0.33 35.23 20.28
CA LEU A 165 0.84 33.90 20.60
C LEU A 165 0.78 32.95 19.39
N CYS A 166 -0.34 32.90 18.68
CA CYS A 166 -0.48 32.06 17.47
C CYS A 166 0.43 32.50 16.32
N GLN A 167 0.71 33.79 16.19
CA GLN A 167 1.60 34.31 15.13
C GLN A 167 3.09 34.13 15.47
N TRP A 168 3.41 33.64 16.67
CA TRP A 168 4.79 33.42 17.06
C TRP A 168 5.41 32.29 16.23
N GLN A 169 6.53 32.58 15.57
CA GLN A 169 7.23 31.65 14.67
C GLN A 169 7.61 30.31 15.30
N TRP A 170 7.77 30.26 16.63
CA TRP A 170 8.09 29.05 17.37
C TRP A 170 6.86 28.20 17.70
N PHE A 171 5.66 28.78 17.71
CA PHE A 171 4.43 28.08 18.08
C PHE A 171 4.18 26.87 17.18
N ASP A 172 4.23 27.06 15.86
CA ASP A 172 4.04 25.96 14.91
C ASP A 172 5.17 24.92 14.99
N THR A 173 6.42 25.36 15.19
CA THR A 173 7.58 24.46 15.36
C THR A 173 7.42 23.58 16.59
N ILE A 174 7.02 24.16 17.73
CA ILE A 174 6.78 23.43 18.98
C ILE A 174 5.68 22.39 18.79
N ILE A 175 4.55 22.76 18.18
CA ILE A 175 3.46 21.81 17.92
C ILE A 175 3.92 20.67 17.00
N ILE A 176 4.71 20.96 15.97
CA ILE A 176 5.28 19.92 15.10
C ILE A 176 6.16 18.96 15.90
N THR A 177 7.07 19.48 16.73
CA THR A 177 7.93 18.67 17.59
C THR A 177 7.10 17.77 18.52
N ILE A 178 6.01 18.30 19.08
CA ILE A 178 5.10 17.53 19.95
C ILE A 178 4.36 16.44 19.18
N ILE A 179 3.94 16.70 17.93
CA ILE A 179 3.33 15.68 17.07
C ILE A 179 4.33 14.55 16.79
N VAL A 180 5.57 14.89 16.46
CA VAL A 180 6.64 13.90 16.21
C VAL A 180 6.91 13.10 17.48
N LEU A 181 7.03 13.76 18.63
CA LEU A 181 7.22 13.08 19.91
C LEU A 181 6.04 12.15 20.23
N ASN A 182 4.79 12.59 20.03
CA ASN A 182 3.61 11.73 20.20
C ASN A 182 3.66 10.50 19.29
N THR A 183 4.17 10.64 18.06
CA THR A 183 4.34 9.52 17.13
C THR A 183 5.38 8.53 17.64
N VAL A 184 6.48 9.00 18.24
CA VAL A 184 7.47 8.12 18.88
C VAL A 184 6.84 7.35 20.04
N PHE A 185 6.10 8.01 20.93
CA PHE A 185 5.40 7.33 22.03
C PHE A 185 4.38 6.30 21.52
N LEU A 186 3.69 6.57 20.41
CA LEU A 186 2.80 5.59 19.79
C LEU A 186 3.55 4.35 19.28
N SER A 187 4.77 4.52 18.76
CA SER A 187 5.60 3.41 18.29
C SER A 187 6.19 2.52 19.40
N LEU A 188 6.20 3.01 20.65
CA LEU A 188 6.64 2.26 21.83
C LEU A 188 5.55 1.32 22.39
N ASP A 189 4.34 1.34 21.83
CA ASP A 189 3.25 0.46 22.25
C ASP A 189 3.38 -0.92 21.57
N TYR A 190 3.86 -1.93 22.30
CA TYR A 190 4.02 -3.30 21.82
C TYR A 190 3.35 -4.33 22.74
N TRP A 191 3.13 -5.54 22.21
CA TRP A 191 2.49 -6.63 22.95
C TRP A 191 3.43 -7.17 24.05
N GLY A 192 2.93 -7.30 25.28
CA GLY A 192 3.72 -7.77 26.42
C GLY A 192 4.67 -6.73 27.03
N LYS A 193 4.40 -5.43 26.83
CA LYS A 193 5.16 -4.36 27.48
C LYS A 193 5.03 -4.39 29.02
N PRO A 194 6.07 -3.99 29.76
CA PRO A 194 6.03 -3.97 31.22
C PRO A 194 5.07 -2.89 31.75
N ASP A 195 4.52 -3.10 32.95
CA ASP A 195 3.47 -2.24 33.53
C ASP A 195 3.90 -0.78 33.66
N TRP A 196 5.15 -0.52 34.07
CA TRP A 196 5.69 0.84 34.18
C TRP A 196 5.66 1.59 32.85
N LEU A 197 5.91 0.88 31.74
CA LEU A 197 5.88 1.48 30.41
C LEU A 197 4.43 1.74 29.98
N ALA A 198 3.49 0.85 30.36
CA ALA A 198 2.07 1.07 30.13
C ALA A 198 1.57 2.35 30.82
N ASP A 199 1.98 2.58 32.07
CA ASP A 199 1.62 3.76 32.83
C ASP A 199 2.21 5.05 32.23
N VAL A 200 3.50 5.04 31.88
CA VAL A 200 4.16 6.17 31.22
C VAL A 200 3.49 6.51 29.89
N LEU A 201 3.16 5.50 29.07
CA LEU A 201 2.47 5.70 27.80
C LEU A 201 1.05 6.25 27.99
N TYR A 202 0.35 5.83 29.05
CA TYR A 202 -0.97 6.35 29.39
C TYR A 202 -0.90 7.84 29.78
N VAL A 203 0.01 8.21 30.69
CA VAL A 203 0.21 9.59 31.12
C VAL A 203 0.64 10.45 29.94
N ALA A 204 1.61 10.01 29.14
CA ALA A 204 2.07 10.74 27.96
C ALA A 204 0.92 10.97 26.96
N ASN A 205 0.13 9.94 26.66
CA ASN A 205 -1.04 10.06 25.78
C ASN A 205 -2.04 11.12 26.29
N LEU A 206 -2.31 11.14 27.60
CA LEU A 206 -3.16 12.16 28.20
C LEU A 206 -2.56 13.57 28.03
N THR A 207 -1.27 13.74 28.33
CA THR A 207 -0.54 15.00 28.16
C THR A 207 -0.64 15.53 26.73
N PHE A 208 -0.41 14.67 25.72
CA PHE A 208 -0.52 15.07 24.33
C PHE A 208 -1.93 15.53 23.95
N VAL A 209 -2.97 14.82 24.39
CA VAL A 209 -4.36 15.23 24.13
C VAL A 209 -4.67 16.59 24.73
N VAL A 210 -4.21 16.85 25.96
CA VAL A 210 -4.37 18.15 26.62
C VAL A 210 -3.68 19.25 25.82
N ILE A 211 -2.41 19.04 25.43
CA ILE A 211 -1.66 20.03 24.64
C ILE A 211 -2.38 20.36 23.32
N PHE A 212 -2.86 19.35 22.60
CA PHE A 212 -3.56 19.56 21.32
C PHE A 212 -4.93 20.20 21.50
N THR A 213 -5.61 19.91 22.60
CA THR A 213 -6.87 20.58 22.95
C THR A 213 -6.63 22.06 23.24
N LEU A 214 -5.56 22.38 23.98
CA LEU A 214 -5.15 23.76 24.22
C LEU A 214 -4.76 24.48 22.93
N GLU A 215 -4.00 23.84 22.02
CA GLU A 215 -3.69 24.39 20.70
C GLU A 215 -4.97 24.79 19.95
N ALA A 216 -5.96 23.90 19.90
CA ALA A 216 -7.23 24.16 19.22
C ALA A 216 -8.00 25.33 19.88
N ILE A 217 -8.07 25.37 21.21
CA ILE A 217 -8.73 26.46 21.95
C ILE A 217 -8.05 27.80 21.68
N ILE A 218 -6.72 27.86 21.73
CA ILE A 218 -5.94 29.07 21.46
C ILE A 218 -6.21 29.58 20.03
N LYS A 219 -6.19 28.70 19.03
CA LYS A 219 -6.47 29.06 17.63
C LYS A 219 -7.91 29.53 17.41
N ILE A 220 -8.88 28.86 18.01
CA ILE A 220 -10.29 29.26 17.93
C ILE A 220 -10.49 30.64 18.57
N GLY A 221 -9.88 30.89 19.74
CA GLY A 221 -9.93 32.17 20.44
C GLY A 221 -9.24 33.31 19.67
N ALA A 222 -8.10 33.05 19.05
CA ALA A 222 -7.35 34.04 18.27
C ALA A 222 -8.09 34.44 16.98
N ILE A 223 -8.45 33.45 16.14
CA ILE A 223 -8.93 33.67 14.77
C ILE A 223 -10.46 33.88 14.75
N GLY A 224 -11.18 33.29 15.72
CA GLY A 224 -12.63 33.24 15.80
C GLY A 224 -13.21 31.99 15.12
N PHE A 225 -14.28 31.45 15.69
CA PHE A 225 -14.88 30.17 15.30
C PHE A 225 -15.22 30.07 13.79
N ARG A 226 -15.88 31.08 13.23
CA ARG A 226 -16.31 31.07 11.81
C ARG A 226 -15.15 30.99 10.82
N LYS A 227 -14.05 31.70 11.11
CA LYS A 227 -12.84 31.69 10.26
C LYS A 227 -12.03 30.41 10.46
N TYR A 228 -11.97 29.91 11.70
CA TYR A 228 -11.35 28.62 12.01
C TYR A 228 -12.00 27.49 11.19
N TRP A 229 -13.33 27.46 11.14
CA TRP A 229 -14.14 26.53 10.36
C TRP A 229 -14.19 26.82 8.86
N TYR A 230 -13.45 27.78 8.32
CA TYR A 230 -13.33 27.94 6.86
C TYR A 230 -12.09 27.19 6.33
N VAL A 231 -11.02 27.13 7.13
CA VAL A 231 -9.73 26.54 6.74
C VAL A 231 -9.75 25.02 6.90
N GLY A 232 -9.61 24.27 5.79
CA GLY A 232 -9.67 22.79 5.80
C GLY A 232 -8.67 22.11 6.74
N ALA A 233 -7.43 22.62 6.82
CA ALA A 233 -6.42 22.09 7.73
C ALA A 233 -6.82 22.19 9.22
N ASN A 234 -7.45 23.31 9.60
CA ASN A 234 -7.92 23.52 10.98
C ASN A 234 -9.14 22.67 11.31
N LYS A 235 -10.05 22.45 10.33
CA LYS A 235 -11.18 21.51 10.48
C LYS A 235 -10.69 20.10 10.76
N PHE A 236 -9.73 19.63 9.97
CA PHE A 236 -9.15 18.30 10.12
C PHE A 236 -8.46 18.13 11.48
N ASP A 237 -7.66 19.12 11.88
CA ASP A 237 -6.97 19.09 13.17
C ASP A 237 -7.97 19.06 14.35
N PHE A 238 -9.04 19.86 14.27
CA PHE A 238 -10.14 19.86 15.22
C PHE A 238 -10.86 18.52 15.31
N PHE A 239 -11.18 17.92 14.15
CA PHE A 239 -11.79 16.59 14.12
C PHE A 239 -10.93 15.57 14.85
N ILE A 240 -9.61 15.61 14.65
CA ILE A 240 -8.70 14.71 15.37
C ILE A 240 -8.67 15.02 16.87
N VAL A 241 -8.75 16.29 17.29
CA VAL A 241 -8.81 16.65 18.72
C VAL A 241 -10.06 16.05 19.35
N VAL A 242 -11.21 16.21 18.69
CA VAL A 242 -12.48 15.65 19.15
C VAL A 242 -12.42 14.12 19.21
N ALA A 243 -11.95 13.46 18.14
CA ALA A 243 -11.77 12.00 18.12
C ALA A 243 -10.84 11.52 19.25
N SER A 244 -9.81 12.31 19.57
CA SER A 244 -8.86 12.02 20.65
C SER A 244 -9.46 12.16 22.04
N LEU A 245 -10.37 13.12 22.24
CA LEU A 245 -11.13 13.29 23.48
C LEU A 245 -12.15 12.17 23.67
N VAL A 246 -12.89 11.82 22.62
CA VAL A 246 -13.84 10.70 22.64
C VAL A 246 -13.13 9.38 22.97
N ALA A 247 -11.92 9.17 22.44
CA ALA A 247 -11.11 7.98 22.71
C ALA A 247 -10.55 7.90 24.15
N LEU A 248 -10.67 8.96 24.96
CA LEU A 248 -10.33 8.96 26.39
C LEU A 248 -11.53 8.63 27.29
N LEU A 249 -12.76 8.73 26.77
CA LEU A 249 -13.94 8.41 27.55
C LEU A 249 -13.94 6.89 27.87
N PRO A 250 -14.22 6.48 29.11
CA PRO A 250 -14.33 5.08 29.50
C PRO A 250 -15.66 4.52 28.97
N ILE A 251 -15.77 4.41 27.64
CA ILE A 251 -16.90 3.76 26.98
C ILE A 251 -16.65 2.25 27.11
N ASN A 252 -17.08 1.71 28.25
CA ASN A 252 -17.10 0.27 28.48
C ASN A 252 -18.17 -0.35 27.57
N SER A 253 -17.85 -1.54 27.03
CA SER A 253 -18.75 -2.50 26.34
C SER A 253 -18.84 -2.40 24.81
N GLY A 254 -17.94 -3.11 24.10
CA GLY A 254 -18.19 -3.54 22.71
C GLY A 254 -16.95 -3.71 21.81
N PRO A 255 -17.08 -4.38 20.64
CA PRO A 255 -16.02 -4.47 19.61
C PRO A 255 -15.47 -3.11 19.15
N SER A 256 -16.25 -2.06 19.38
CA SER A 256 -15.95 -0.64 19.12
C SER A 256 -14.77 -0.08 19.93
N VAL A 257 -14.34 -0.72 21.04
CA VAL A 257 -13.17 -0.22 21.81
C VAL A 257 -11.87 -0.30 20.98
N ASN A 258 -11.77 -1.26 20.05
CA ASN A 258 -10.63 -1.33 19.13
C ASN A 258 -10.60 -0.18 18.12
N LEU A 259 -11.77 0.32 17.71
CA LEU A 259 -11.86 1.42 16.75
C LEU A 259 -11.31 2.73 17.35
N PHE A 260 -11.65 3.03 18.61
CA PHE A 260 -11.13 4.21 19.31
C PHE A 260 -9.61 4.14 19.57
N ARG A 261 -9.05 2.93 19.70
CA ARG A 261 -7.59 2.74 19.77
C ARG A 261 -6.93 3.06 18.43
N ILE A 262 -7.52 2.62 17.31
CA ILE A 262 -7.04 2.92 15.95
C ILE A 262 -7.13 4.42 15.64
N LEU A 263 -8.15 5.13 16.17
CA LEU A 263 -8.29 6.58 15.97
C LEU A 263 -7.06 7.39 16.46
N ARG A 264 -6.26 6.84 17.38
CA ARG A 264 -5.01 7.47 17.86
C ARG A 264 -3.98 7.62 16.75
N ILE A 265 -3.94 6.70 15.78
CA ILE A 265 -3.04 6.75 14.61
C ILE A 265 -3.36 7.98 13.75
N PHE A 266 -4.62 8.44 13.72
CA PHE A 266 -4.97 9.60 12.91
C PHE A 266 -4.24 10.88 13.30
N ARG A 267 -3.74 10.97 14.54
CA ARG A 267 -2.93 12.09 15.03
C ARG A 267 -1.65 12.28 14.22
N VAL A 268 -1.06 11.19 13.70
CA VAL A 268 0.12 11.25 12.83
C VAL A 268 -0.19 12.01 11.53
N PHE A 269 -1.41 11.90 10.99
CA PHE A 269 -1.81 12.64 9.80
C PHE A 269 -1.85 14.16 9.99
N ARG A 270 -1.85 14.68 11.23
CA ARG A 270 -1.70 16.12 11.46
C ARG A 270 -0.40 16.66 10.86
N LEU A 271 0.65 15.84 10.83
CA LEU A 271 1.94 16.20 10.26
C LEU A 271 1.83 16.57 8.78
N VAL A 272 0.92 15.93 8.04
CA VAL A 272 0.67 16.23 6.61
C VAL A 272 0.30 17.68 6.40
N ASN A 273 -0.51 18.27 7.28
CA ASN A 273 -0.95 19.65 7.13
C ASN A 273 0.07 20.67 7.65
N LYS A 274 1.03 20.25 8.47
CA LYS A 274 2.04 21.11 9.09
C LYS A 274 3.34 21.17 8.29
N VAL A 275 3.72 20.07 7.61
CA VAL A 275 4.93 20.00 6.79
C VAL A 275 4.60 20.32 5.33
N LYS A 276 5.12 21.44 4.81
CA LYS A 276 4.83 21.92 3.45
C LYS A 276 5.13 20.89 2.36
N GLY A 277 6.25 20.18 2.45
CA GLY A 277 6.64 19.14 1.50
C GLY A 277 5.66 17.96 1.48
N LEU A 278 5.33 17.43 2.66
CA LEU A 278 4.37 16.33 2.81
C LEU A 278 2.97 16.74 2.37
N LYS A 279 2.54 17.96 2.70
CA LYS A 279 1.27 18.53 2.25
C LYS A 279 1.18 18.53 0.72
N LYS A 280 2.24 18.98 0.03
CA LYS A 280 2.27 19.02 -1.43
C LYS A 280 2.06 17.62 -2.02
N LEU A 281 2.82 16.63 -1.56
CA LEU A 281 2.71 15.24 -2.02
C LEU A 281 1.31 14.67 -1.78
N PHE A 282 0.76 14.89 -0.59
CA PHE A 282 -0.57 14.41 -0.25
C PHE A 282 -1.66 15.09 -1.08
N THR A 283 -1.59 16.41 -1.28
CA THR A 283 -2.54 17.12 -2.14
C THR A 283 -2.48 16.66 -3.59
N THR A 284 -1.28 16.37 -4.12
CA THR A 284 -1.14 15.83 -5.47
C THR A 284 -1.70 14.41 -5.58
N LEU A 285 -1.55 13.59 -4.54
CA LEU A 285 -2.16 12.26 -4.46
C LEU A 285 -3.69 12.38 -4.52
N LEU A 286 -4.28 13.27 -3.72
CA LEU A 286 -5.73 13.49 -3.72
C LEU A 286 -6.26 13.96 -5.08
N TRP A 287 -5.53 14.82 -5.79
CA TRP A 287 -5.91 15.23 -7.15
C TRP A 287 -5.83 14.12 -8.19
N SER A 288 -5.03 13.07 -7.93
CA SER A 288 -4.93 11.90 -8.81
C SER A 288 -6.02 10.84 -8.54
N LEU A 289 -6.73 10.92 -7.41
CA LEU A 289 -7.77 9.96 -7.03
C LEU A 289 -8.89 9.78 -8.07
N PRO A 290 -9.40 10.83 -8.76
CA PRO A 290 -10.45 10.63 -9.76
C PRO A 290 -10.01 9.76 -10.94
N ALA A 291 -8.76 9.92 -11.40
CA ALA A 291 -8.20 9.08 -12.46
C ALA A 291 -7.98 7.64 -11.97
N ILE A 292 -7.45 7.48 -10.75
CA ILE A 292 -7.30 6.16 -10.11
C ILE A 292 -8.66 5.48 -9.95
N TYR A 293 -9.70 6.22 -9.58
CA TYR A 293 -11.06 5.68 -9.43
C TYR A 293 -11.60 5.14 -10.76
N ASN A 294 -11.41 5.84 -11.87
CA ASN A 294 -11.88 5.38 -13.18
C ASN A 294 -11.16 4.11 -13.68
N ILE A 295 -9.83 4.05 -13.50
CA ILE A 295 -9.05 2.86 -13.87
C ILE A 295 -9.34 1.71 -12.89
N GLY A 296 -9.41 2.03 -11.60
CA GLY A 296 -9.67 1.08 -10.53
C GLY A 296 -11.06 0.45 -10.64
N SER A 297 -12.09 1.22 -11.02
CA SER A 297 -13.43 0.68 -11.24
C SER A 297 -13.46 -0.34 -12.38
N LEU A 298 -12.72 -0.10 -13.47
CA LEU A 298 -12.56 -1.09 -14.55
C LEU A 298 -11.86 -2.36 -14.04
N VAL A 299 -10.79 -2.22 -13.26
CA VAL A 299 -10.09 -3.37 -12.65
C VAL A 299 -11.02 -4.16 -11.72
N VAL A 300 -11.86 -3.48 -10.92
CA VAL A 300 -12.85 -4.13 -10.06
C VAL A 300 -13.88 -4.91 -10.87
N VAL A 301 -14.37 -4.35 -11.99
CA VAL A 301 -15.28 -5.07 -12.89
C VAL A 301 -14.61 -6.33 -13.47
N LEU A 302 -13.36 -6.22 -13.92
CA LEU A 302 -12.61 -7.37 -14.42
C LEU A 302 -12.40 -8.43 -13.32
N MET A 303 -11.99 -8.01 -12.12
CA MET A 303 -11.85 -8.90 -10.97
C MET A 303 -13.16 -9.61 -10.65
N PHE A 304 -14.29 -8.89 -10.66
CA PHE A 304 -15.62 -9.46 -10.44
C PHE A 304 -15.96 -10.53 -11.50
N SER A 305 -15.71 -10.25 -12.79
CA SER A 305 -15.90 -11.24 -13.86
C SER A 305 -15.03 -12.48 -13.66
N PHE A 306 -13.74 -12.32 -13.34
CA PHE A 306 -12.84 -13.43 -13.08
C PHE A 306 -13.19 -14.21 -11.80
N SER A 307 -13.74 -13.55 -10.77
CA SER A 307 -14.23 -14.22 -9.57
C SER A 307 -15.42 -15.14 -9.87
N ILE A 308 -16.38 -14.70 -10.69
CA ILE A 308 -17.51 -15.55 -11.12
C ILE A 308 -17.03 -16.75 -11.92
N LEU A 309 -16.15 -16.51 -12.90
CA LEU A 309 -15.52 -17.60 -13.66
C LEU A 309 -14.76 -18.55 -12.72
N GLY A 310 -14.04 -18.01 -11.75
CA GLY A 310 -13.27 -18.79 -10.79
C GLY A 310 -14.15 -19.69 -9.93
N MET A 311 -15.28 -19.18 -9.43
CA MET A 311 -16.26 -20.01 -8.71
C MET A 311 -16.85 -21.12 -9.59
N SER A 312 -17.17 -20.80 -10.84
CA SER A 312 -17.74 -21.77 -11.77
C SER A 312 -16.76 -22.88 -12.16
N LEU A 313 -15.46 -22.57 -12.27
CA LEU A 313 -14.44 -23.52 -12.73
C LEU A 313 -13.78 -24.28 -11.57
N TRP A 314 -13.55 -23.61 -10.45
CA TRP A 314 -12.69 -24.09 -9.36
C TRP A 314 -13.37 -24.20 -8.00
N GLY A 315 -14.68 -23.90 -7.89
CA GLY A 315 -15.42 -23.95 -6.63
C GLY A 315 -15.58 -25.36 -6.02
N LYS A 316 -15.20 -26.43 -6.73
CA LYS A 316 -15.25 -27.82 -6.23
C LYS A 316 -13.87 -28.44 -6.01
N ILE A 317 -12.79 -27.68 -6.16
CA ILE A 317 -11.44 -28.20 -5.94
C ILE A 317 -11.25 -28.49 -4.44
N PRO A 318 -10.73 -29.67 -4.06
CA PRO A 318 -10.46 -30.01 -2.67
C PRO A 318 -9.44 -29.04 -2.04
N GLN A 319 -9.69 -28.65 -0.79
CA GLN A 319 -8.93 -27.62 -0.06
C GLN A 319 -7.72 -28.20 0.69
N ASP A 320 -7.01 -29.14 0.06
CA ASP A 320 -6.02 -29.98 0.73
C ASP A 320 -4.57 -29.47 0.55
N GLY A 321 -4.40 -28.25 0.02
CA GLY A 321 -3.11 -27.80 -0.51
C GLY A 321 -2.65 -26.42 -0.05
N VAL A 322 -1.35 -26.16 -0.12
CA VAL A 322 -0.67 -24.89 0.21
C VAL A 322 -1.29 -23.66 -0.49
N ASN A 323 -1.98 -23.85 -1.61
CA ASN A 323 -2.56 -22.78 -2.42
C ASN A 323 -4.06 -22.52 -2.19
N PHE A 324 -4.83 -23.53 -1.75
CA PHE A 324 -6.27 -23.42 -1.51
C PHE A 324 -6.61 -23.92 -0.12
N HIS A 325 -7.05 -23.02 0.74
CA HIS A 325 -7.40 -23.30 2.14
C HIS A 325 -8.80 -22.76 2.45
N THR A 326 -9.34 -23.09 3.61
CA THR A 326 -10.71 -22.73 4.03
C THR A 326 -11.03 -21.23 3.98
N TYR A 327 -10.02 -20.36 4.11
CA TYR A 327 -10.19 -18.90 4.03
C TYR A 327 -9.81 -18.29 2.66
N ALA A 328 -9.25 -19.08 1.75
CA ALA A 328 -8.76 -18.64 0.44
C ALA A 328 -9.07 -19.72 -0.60
N ASN A 329 -10.31 -19.69 -1.10
CA ASN A 329 -10.85 -20.64 -2.08
C ASN A 329 -11.82 -19.94 -3.06
N PHE A 330 -12.33 -20.71 -4.01
CA PHE A 330 -13.31 -20.26 -5.01
C PHE A 330 -14.73 -20.81 -4.73
N GLU A 331 -15.05 -21.23 -3.50
CA GLU A 331 -16.36 -21.84 -3.23
C GLU A 331 -17.51 -20.84 -3.29
N THR A 332 -17.27 -19.62 -2.79
CA THR A 332 -18.32 -18.60 -2.66
C THR A 332 -17.78 -17.21 -2.95
N PHE A 333 -18.69 -16.29 -3.30
CA PHE A 333 -18.38 -14.88 -3.35
C PHE A 333 -18.57 -14.31 -1.95
N PRO A 334 -17.54 -13.72 -1.33
CA PRO A 334 -17.67 -13.13 0.00
C PRO A 334 -18.66 -11.96 -0.08
N ILE A 335 -19.79 -12.10 0.61
CA ILE A 335 -20.85 -11.09 0.73
C ILE A 335 -20.48 -10.07 1.79
#